data_AF-A0AAV4J8A6-F1
#
_entry.id   AF-A0AAV4J8A6-F1
#
_cell.length_a   1.000
_cell.length_b   1.000
_cell.length_c   1.000
_cell.angle_alpha   90.00
_cell.angle_beta   90.00
_cell.angle_gamma   90.00
#
_symmetry.space_group_name_H-M   'P 1'
#
loop_
_entity.id
_entity.type
_entity.pdbx_description
1 polymer ?
#
loop_
_entity_poly.entity_id
_entity_poly.type
_entity_poly.pdbx_seq_one_letter_code
_entity_poly.pdbx_strand_id
1 'polypeptide(L)'
;MHDAPGQRKSGAFCNAVVNVSSHPLTPAQTKLLRKNLSFCPTPHAINYIELSEDVYRFCRRLRLAEFFCDREDTETDNDADPPHATLPDFLRKPSPFTPDIGRDIALDTYIKAITIDIMTLRQKDFSPNFTSDEKTALKDLKTNTNIIIKPADKGGAFVVMNTAD
;
A
#
# COMPACT_ATOMS: atom_id res chain seq x y z
N MET A 1 -44.67 -5.83 32.79
CA MET A 1 -43.37 -5.15 32.57
C MET A 1 -42.69 -5.85 31.41
N HIS A 2 -43.00 -5.41 30.18
CA HIS A 2 -42.31 -5.86 28.97
C HIS A 2 -41.44 -4.70 28.53
N ASP A 3 -40.13 -4.85 28.72
CA ASP A 3 -39.15 -3.90 28.22
C ASP A 3 -38.74 -4.34 26.81
N ALA A 4 -38.92 -3.45 25.84
CA ALA A 4 -38.63 -3.70 24.43
C ALA A 4 -37.14 -3.50 24.18
N PRO A 5 -36.43 -4.42 23.50
CA PRO A 5 -35.04 -4.20 23.16
C PRO A 5 -34.95 -3.12 22.08
N GLY A 6 -34.33 -2.00 22.46
CA GLY A 6 -34.04 -0.88 21.59
C GLY A 6 -33.34 -1.32 20.31
N GLN A 7 -33.95 -1.02 19.18
CA GLN A 7 -33.30 -1.08 17.87
C GLN A 7 -32.07 -0.18 17.92
N ARG A 8 -30.88 -0.80 17.96
CA ARG A 8 -29.64 -0.10 17.63
C ARG A 8 -29.79 0.36 16.19
N LYS A 9 -29.96 1.67 15.98
CA LYS A 9 -29.79 2.30 14.68
C LYS A 9 -28.36 1.96 14.24
N SER A 10 -28.21 0.98 13.35
CA SER A 10 -27.01 0.87 12.55
C SER A 10 -26.92 2.16 11.77
N GLY A 11 -26.07 3.08 12.22
CA GLY A 11 -25.64 4.23 11.43
C GLY A 11 -24.85 3.71 10.25
N ALA A 12 -25.54 3.13 9.29
CA ALA A 12 -25.00 2.89 7.97
C ALA A 12 -24.78 4.29 7.40
N PHE A 13 -23.53 4.74 7.41
CA PHE A 13 -23.11 5.76 6.46
C PHE A 13 -23.34 5.15 5.08
N CYS A 14 -24.55 5.32 4.53
CA CYS A 14 -24.73 5.20 3.10
C CYS A 14 -23.88 6.34 2.53
N ASN A 15 -22.68 6.02 2.03
CA ASN A 15 -21.80 7.03 1.43
C ASN A 15 -22.59 7.71 0.32
N ALA A 16 -23.12 8.89 0.61
CA ALA A 16 -24.10 9.53 -0.24
C ALA A 16 -23.38 10.04 -1.48
N VAL A 17 -24.01 9.88 -2.64
CA VAL A 17 -23.55 10.47 -3.89
C VAL A 17 -24.55 11.53 -4.25
N VAL A 18 -24.13 12.79 -4.19
CA VAL A 18 -24.94 13.96 -4.49
C VAL A 18 -24.55 14.44 -5.87
N ASN A 19 -25.42 14.22 -6.85
CA ASN A 19 -25.19 14.68 -8.21
C ASN A 19 -25.91 16.02 -8.42
N VAL A 20 -25.14 17.09 -8.58
CA VAL A 20 -25.61 18.44 -8.94
C VAL A 20 -25.22 18.82 -10.37
N SER A 21 -24.56 17.92 -11.10
CA SER A 21 -24.23 18.11 -12.51
C SER A 21 -25.43 17.87 -13.43
N SER A 22 -25.32 18.32 -14.68
CA SER A 22 -26.30 18.01 -15.73
C SER A 22 -26.12 16.59 -16.30
N HIS A 23 -25.08 15.86 -15.87
CA HIS A 23 -24.76 14.53 -16.34
C HIS A 23 -25.37 13.45 -15.43
N PRO A 24 -26.33 12.63 -15.91
CA PRO A 24 -26.86 11.53 -15.13
C PRO A 24 -25.80 10.44 -14.92
N LEU A 25 -25.68 9.95 -13.69
CA LEU A 25 -24.79 8.84 -13.36
C LEU A 25 -25.47 7.50 -13.66
N THR A 26 -24.71 6.57 -14.23
CA THR A 26 -25.19 5.19 -14.42
C THR A 26 -25.29 4.47 -13.06
N PRO A 27 -26.05 3.36 -12.95
CA PRO A 27 -26.09 2.55 -11.74
C PRO A 27 -24.70 2.06 -11.31
N ALA A 28 -23.85 1.69 -12.27
CA ALA A 28 -22.48 1.26 -12.01
C ALA A 28 -21.61 2.40 -11.47
N GLN A 29 -21.70 3.61 -12.03
CA GLN A 29 -21.01 4.80 -11.53
C GLN A 29 -21.45 5.18 -10.12
N THR A 30 -22.76 5.12 -9.85
CA THR A 30 -23.30 5.40 -8.52
C THR A 30 -22.83 4.36 -7.50
N LYS A 31 -22.85 3.08 -7.86
CA LYS A 31 -22.38 1.98 -7.00
C LYS A 31 -20.87 2.08 -6.72
N LEU A 32 -20.09 2.43 -7.74
CA LEU A 32 -18.67 2.72 -7.63
C LEU A 32 -18.39 3.84 -6.62
N LEU A 33 -19.01 5.01 -6.79
CA LEU A 33 -18.80 6.16 -5.91
C LEU A 33 -19.25 5.88 -4.46
N ARG A 34 -20.25 5.03 -4.26
CA ARG A 34 -20.68 4.58 -2.92
C ARG A 34 -19.64 3.74 -2.18
N LYS A 35 -18.59 3.24 -2.85
CA LYS A 35 -17.51 2.50 -2.19
C LYS A 35 -16.60 3.38 -1.33
N ASN A 36 -16.71 4.72 -1.41
CA ASN A 36 -15.93 5.74 -0.67
C ASN A 36 -14.46 5.92 -1.12
N LEU A 37 -13.80 6.97 -0.57
CA LEU A 37 -12.40 7.32 -0.86
C LEU A 37 -11.37 6.36 -0.25
N SER A 38 -11.73 5.63 0.81
CA SER A 38 -10.88 4.62 1.44
C SER A 38 -10.95 3.25 0.73
N PHE A 39 -11.71 3.14 -0.35
CA PHE A 39 -11.80 1.89 -1.10
C PHE A 39 -10.47 1.56 -1.78
N CYS A 40 -9.93 0.38 -1.46
CA CYS A 40 -8.75 -0.16 -2.11
C CYS A 40 -9.16 -1.31 -3.05
N PRO A 41 -9.01 -1.15 -4.38
CA PRO A 41 -9.24 -2.23 -5.32
C PRO A 41 -8.30 -3.41 -5.04
N THR A 42 -8.81 -4.64 -5.14
CA THR A 42 -7.96 -5.83 -5.05
C THR A 42 -7.00 -5.86 -6.25
N PRO A 43 -5.68 -5.93 -6.02
CA PRO A 43 -4.71 -6.07 -7.12
C PRO A 43 -4.97 -7.33 -7.94
N HIS A 44 -4.82 -7.22 -9.27
CA HIS A 44 -5.05 -8.34 -10.19
C HIS A 44 -3.84 -9.24 -10.40
N ALA A 45 -2.64 -8.75 -10.08
CA ALA A 45 -1.39 -9.46 -10.25
C ALA A 45 -0.36 -8.96 -9.22
N ILE A 46 0.66 -9.77 -8.98
CA ILE A 46 1.85 -9.33 -8.24
C ILE A 46 2.60 -8.31 -9.09
N ASN A 47 3.00 -7.20 -8.45
CA ASN A 47 4.05 -6.38 -9.00
C ASN A 47 5.40 -7.06 -8.74
N TYR A 48 5.89 -7.83 -9.72
CA TYR A 48 7.15 -8.56 -9.58
C TYR A 48 8.36 -7.65 -9.40
N ILE A 49 8.28 -6.38 -9.84
CA ILE A 49 9.34 -5.40 -9.64
C ILE A 49 9.44 -5.06 -8.15
N GLU A 50 8.32 -4.65 -7.53
CA GLU A 50 8.25 -4.38 -6.09
C GLU A 50 8.60 -5.61 -5.27
N LEU A 51 8.08 -6.79 -5.63
CA LEU A 51 8.41 -8.04 -4.95
C LEU A 51 9.92 -8.35 -5.02
N SER A 52 10.54 -8.16 -6.18
CA SER A 52 11.99 -8.38 -6.34
C SER A 52 12.80 -7.42 -5.49
N GLU A 53 12.37 -6.17 -5.38
CA GLU A 53 13.01 -5.18 -4.53
C GLU A 53 12.86 -5.52 -3.05
N ASP A 54 11.67 -5.96 -2.62
CA ASP A 54 11.41 -6.36 -1.24
C ASP A 54 12.22 -7.58 -0.83
N VAL A 55 12.31 -8.59 -1.71
CA VAL A 55 13.14 -9.79 -1.50
C VAL A 55 14.61 -9.40 -1.44
N TYR A 56 15.10 -8.53 -2.33
CA TYR A 56 16.47 -8.02 -2.27
C TYR A 56 16.76 -7.31 -0.94
N ARG A 57 15.87 -6.40 -0.52
CA ARG A 57 16.01 -5.67 0.75
C ARG A 57 16.00 -6.61 1.94
N PHE A 58 15.16 -7.66 1.92
CA PHE A 58 15.11 -8.69 2.95
C PHE A 58 16.42 -9.49 3.02
N CYS A 59 16.89 -10.05 1.90
CA CYS A 59 18.13 -10.82 1.84
C CYS A 59 19.35 -9.97 2.24
N ARG A 60 19.36 -8.68 1.86
CA ARG A 60 20.39 -7.73 2.29
C ARG A 60 20.39 -7.54 3.81
N ARG A 61 19.22 -7.42 4.44
CA ARG A 61 19.13 -7.32 5.92
C ARG A 61 19.70 -8.56 6.61
N LEU A 62 19.42 -9.75 6.08
CA LEU A 62 19.98 -10.99 6.63
C LEU A 62 21.51 -11.01 6.57
N ARG A 63 22.09 -10.61 5.43
CA ARG A 63 23.55 -10.51 5.29
C ARG A 63 24.17 -9.49 6.21
N LEU A 64 23.55 -8.32 6.35
CA LEU A 64 24.03 -7.30 7.29
C LEU A 64 23.98 -7.81 8.72
N ALA A 65 22.91 -8.52 9.10
CA ALA A 65 22.79 -9.11 10.44
C ALA A 65 23.89 -10.15 10.71
N GLU A 66 24.16 -11.07 9.77
CA GLU A 66 25.29 -12.01 9.88
C GLU A 66 26.63 -11.28 9.99
N PHE A 67 26.89 -10.33 9.09
CA PHE A 67 28.18 -9.65 9.02
C PHE A 67 28.53 -8.87 10.29
N PHE A 68 27.53 -8.33 10.98
CA PHE A 68 27.70 -7.59 12.22
C PHE A 68 27.46 -8.43 13.49
N CYS A 69 27.11 -9.71 13.36
CA CYS A 69 26.83 -10.59 14.51
C CYS A 69 28.05 -10.75 15.43
N ASP A 70 29.26 -10.85 14.87
CA ASP A 70 30.50 -11.07 15.65
C ASP A 70 31.12 -9.77 16.21
N ARG A 71 30.50 -8.61 15.97
CA ARG A 71 31.03 -7.31 16.43
C ARG A 71 30.55 -6.88 17.81
N GLU A 72 29.75 -7.68 18.50
CA GLU A 72 29.18 -7.30 19.80
C GLU A 72 30.14 -7.43 21.00
N ASP A 73 31.39 -7.91 20.84
CA ASP A 73 32.28 -8.19 22.00
C ASP A 73 33.73 -7.67 21.90
N THR A 74 34.00 -6.64 21.09
CA THR A 74 35.26 -5.87 21.24
C THR A 74 34.96 -4.40 21.46
N GLU A 75 34.47 -4.09 22.66
CA GLU A 75 34.68 -2.81 23.32
C GLU A 75 36.19 -2.54 23.38
N THR A 76 36.73 -1.97 22.32
CA THR A 76 37.93 -1.15 22.42
C THR A 76 37.43 0.29 22.35
N ASP A 77 36.93 0.75 23.50
CA ASP A 77 37.00 2.15 23.89
C ASP A 77 38.47 2.58 23.72
N ASN A 78 38.81 3.11 22.55
CA ASN A 78 39.95 3.96 22.24
C ASN A 78 40.11 3.99 20.72
N ASP A 79 39.37 4.86 20.05
CA ASP A 79 39.96 5.79 19.09
C ASP A 79 38.97 6.93 18.88
N ALA A 80 39.45 8.14 19.18
CA ALA A 80 38.72 9.36 18.97
C ALA A 80 38.40 9.52 17.48
N ASP A 81 37.17 9.20 17.09
CA ASP A 81 36.63 9.75 15.85
C ASP A 81 36.63 11.29 15.98
N PRO A 82 37.23 12.04 15.04
CA PRO A 82 37.13 13.48 15.03
C PRO A 82 35.65 13.90 15.01
N PRO A 83 35.28 15.08 15.52
CA PRO A 83 33.90 15.57 15.50
C PRO A 83 33.52 15.97 14.06
N HIS A 84 33.42 15.01 13.15
CA HIS A 84 32.80 15.25 11.87
C HIS A 84 31.30 15.26 12.12
N ALA A 85 30.74 16.48 12.12
CA ALA A 85 29.31 16.76 12.27
C ALA A 85 28.45 15.65 11.69
N THR A 86 27.88 14.81 12.57
CA THR A 86 26.96 13.76 12.18
C THR A 86 25.73 14.46 11.66
N LEU A 87 25.57 14.44 10.33
CA LEU A 87 24.35 14.94 9.71
C LEU A 87 23.16 14.23 10.38
N PRO A 88 22.05 14.94 10.67
CA PRO A 88 20.82 14.30 11.11
C PRO A 88 20.49 13.09 10.24
N ASP A 89 19.94 12.03 10.80
CA ASP A 89 19.72 10.77 10.08
C ASP A 89 18.96 10.93 8.75
N PHE A 90 18.09 11.95 8.65
CA PHE A 90 17.35 12.29 7.43
C PHE A 90 18.20 12.89 6.30
N LEU A 91 19.41 13.38 6.59
CA LEU A 91 20.40 13.86 5.62
C LEU A 91 21.48 12.81 5.32
N ARG A 92 21.54 11.71 6.08
CA ARG A 92 22.50 10.63 5.85
C ARG A 92 22.04 9.80 4.65
N LYS A 93 22.90 9.73 3.62
CA LYS A 93 22.65 8.85 2.47
C LYS A 93 22.62 7.39 2.94
N PRO A 94 21.65 6.57 2.51
CA PRO A 94 21.65 5.15 2.81
C PRO A 94 22.96 4.51 2.33
N SER A 95 23.59 3.71 3.19
CA SER A 95 24.81 3.00 2.81
C SER A 95 24.48 1.96 1.71
N PRO A 96 25.21 1.95 0.58
CA PRO A 96 25.06 0.94 -0.46
C PRO A 96 25.73 -0.39 -0.07
N PHE A 97 26.46 -0.42 1.05
CA PHE A 97 27.22 -1.59 1.48
C PHE A 97 26.32 -2.81 1.65
N THR A 98 26.73 -3.93 1.06
CA THR A 98 26.12 -5.25 1.24
C THR A 98 27.27 -6.24 1.32
N PRO A 99 27.34 -7.09 2.37
CA PRO A 99 28.37 -8.10 2.48
C PRO A 99 28.41 -9.04 1.27
N ASP A 100 29.61 -9.48 0.92
CA ASP A 100 29.84 -10.39 -0.21
C ASP A 100 29.21 -11.77 0.03
N ILE A 101 28.88 -12.43 -1.07
CA ILE A 101 28.36 -13.81 -1.09
C ILE A 101 29.49 -14.78 -0.72
N GLY A 102 29.20 -15.83 0.03
CA GLY A 102 30.12 -16.91 0.36
C GLY A 102 30.73 -16.82 1.76
N ARG A 103 30.34 -15.82 2.57
CA ARG A 103 30.75 -15.70 3.98
C ARG A 103 30.16 -16.80 4.86
N ASP A 104 28.85 -17.05 4.69
CA ASP A 104 28.11 -18.11 5.36
C ASP A 104 27.32 -18.90 4.31
N ILE A 105 27.75 -20.15 4.11
CA ILE A 105 27.17 -21.07 3.13
C ILE A 105 25.72 -21.45 3.50
N ALA A 106 25.43 -21.61 4.79
CA ALA A 106 24.09 -21.95 5.26
C ALA A 106 23.13 -20.79 5.01
N LEU A 107 23.57 -19.56 5.31
CA LEU A 107 22.80 -18.35 5.05
C LEU A 107 22.54 -18.15 3.55
N ASP A 108 23.57 -18.30 2.71
CA ASP A 108 23.40 -18.13 1.26
C ASP A 108 22.50 -19.22 0.64
N THR A 109 22.57 -20.44 1.16
CA THR A 109 21.68 -21.53 0.76
C THR A 109 20.23 -21.21 1.13
N TYR A 110 20.01 -20.70 2.35
CA TYR A 110 18.69 -20.27 2.81
C TYR A 110 18.14 -19.11 1.97
N ILE A 111 18.95 -18.07 1.74
CA ILE A 111 18.60 -16.92 0.88
C ILE A 111 18.20 -17.40 -0.52
N LYS A 112 18.96 -18.33 -1.10
CA LYS A 112 18.65 -18.88 -2.42
C LYS A 112 17.33 -19.66 -2.41
N ALA A 113 17.12 -20.53 -1.42
CA ALA A 113 15.90 -21.31 -1.30
C ALA A 113 14.66 -20.41 -1.16
N ILE A 114 14.68 -19.47 -0.21
CA ILE A 114 13.53 -18.58 0.03
C ILE A 114 13.25 -17.65 -1.16
N THR A 115 14.29 -17.21 -1.86
CA THR A 115 14.13 -16.39 -3.07
C THR A 115 13.42 -17.18 -4.17
N ILE A 116 13.82 -18.44 -4.39
CA ILE A 116 13.16 -19.31 -5.37
C ILE A 116 11.72 -19.56 -4.97
N ASP A 117 11.49 -19.91 -3.69
CA ASP A 117 10.15 -20.18 -3.18
C ASP A 117 9.25 -18.96 -3.39
N ILE A 118 9.64 -17.77 -2.91
CA ILE A 118 8.83 -16.55 -3.03
C ILE A 118 8.54 -16.20 -4.50
N MET A 119 9.53 -16.31 -5.39
CA MET A 119 9.36 -15.95 -6.80
C MET A 119 8.52 -16.96 -7.59
N THR A 120 8.41 -18.20 -7.10
CA THR A 120 7.64 -19.27 -7.74
C THR A 120 6.32 -19.57 -7.03
N LEU A 121 6.07 -18.92 -5.88
CA LEU A 121 4.82 -19.06 -5.12
C LEU A 121 3.63 -18.75 -6.02
N ARG A 122 2.79 -19.77 -6.24
CA ARG A 122 1.54 -19.59 -6.98
C ARG A 122 0.57 -18.77 -6.14
N GLN A 123 0.11 -17.65 -6.69
CA GLN A 123 -0.94 -16.88 -6.04
C GLN A 123 -2.20 -17.73 -5.87
N LYS A 124 -2.85 -17.55 -4.72
CA LYS A 124 -4.21 -18.02 -4.52
C LYS A 124 -5.16 -17.16 -5.36
N ASP A 125 -6.18 -17.77 -5.92
CA ASP A 125 -7.24 -17.03 -6.60
C ASP A 125 -7.98 -16.17 -5.57
N PHE A 126 -8.13 -14.88 -5.86
CA PHE A 126 -8.91 -13.95 -5.06
C PHE A 126 -10.14 -13.49 -5.83
N SER A 127 -11.27 -13.34 -5.13
CA SER A 127 -12.45 -12.73 -5.71
C SER A 127 -12.23 -11.22 -5.85
N PRO A 128 -12.40 -10.64 -7.04
CA PRO A 128 -12.25 -9.21 -7.21
C PRO A 128 -13.35 -8.48 -6.43
N ASN A 129 -12.97 -7.45 -5.67
CA ASN A 129 -13.92 -6.56 -4.97
C ASN A 129 -14.51 -5.46 -5.88
N PHE A 130 -14.34 -5.62 -7.20
CA PHE A 130 -14.59 -4.63 -8.23
C PHE A 130 -15.11 -5.28 -9.52
N THR A 131 -16.33 -4.97 -9.93
CA THR A 131 -16.95 -5.60 -11.12
C THR A 131 -16.40 -5.02 -12.43
N SER A 132 -16.61 -5.71 -13.56
CA SER A 132 -16.23 -5.19 -14.88
C SER A 132 -16.94 -3.87 -15.19
N ASP A 133 -18.22 -3.75 -14.86
CA ASP A 133 -18.99 -2.52 -15.08
C ASP A 133 -18.49 -1.37 -14.21
N GLU A 134 -18.06 -1.65 -12.97
CA GLU A 134 -17.45 -0.65 -12.09
C GLU A 134 -16.07 -0.18 -12.63
N LYS A 135 -15.31 -1.06 -13.30
CA LYS A 135 -14.06 -0.70 -14.00
C LYS A 135 -14.30 0.24 -15.16
N THR A 136 -15.27 -0.09 -16.00
CA THR A 136 -15.66 0.77 -17.12
C THR A 136 -16.17 2.10 -16.59
N ALA A 137 -17.05 2.09 -15.59
CA ALA A 137 -17.55 3.30 -14.94
C ALA A 137 -16.42 4.17 -14.37
N LEU A 138 -15.39 3.59 -13.74
CA LEU A 138 -14.25 4.33 -13.23
C LEU A 138 -13.45 4.98 -14.35
N LYS A 139 -13.23 4.25 -15.45
CA LYS A 139 -12.55 4.79 -16.64
C LYS A 139 -13.35 5.95 -17.24
N ASP A 140 -14.65 5.77 -17.42
CA ASP A 140 -15.54 6.77 -18.00
C ASP A 140 -15.58 8.04 -17.16
N LEU A 141 -15.75 7.91 -15.83
CA LEU A 141 -15.72 9.05 -14.91
C LEU A 141 -14.36 9.76 -14.91
N LYS A 142 -13.25 9.01 -14.97
CA LYS A 142 -11.89 9.58 -15.03
C LYS A 142 -11.63 10.35 -16.32
N THR A 143 -12.18 9.90 -17.45
CA THR A 143 -12.00 10.55 -18.75
C THR A 143 -13.00 11.67 -19.03
N ASN A 144 -14.09 11.77 -18.27
CA ASN A 144 -15.11 12.78 -18.48
C ASN A 144 -14.64 14.15 -17.96
N THR A 145 -14.31 15.05 -18.90
CA THR A 145 -13.86 16.41 -18.60
C THR A 145 -14.99 17.37 -18.26
N ASN A 146 -16.25 16.98 -18.44
CA ASN A 146 -17.41 17.84 -18.21
C ASN A 146 -17.91 17.80 -16.76
N ILE A 147 -17.37 16.89 -15.94
CA ILE A 147 -17.73 16.76 -14.53
C ILE A 147 -16.50 16.83 -13.63
N ILE A 148 -16.73 17.34 -12.43
CA ILE A 148 -15.78 17.32 -11.32
C ILE A 148 -16.38 16.47 -10.19
N ILE A 149 -15.59 15.55 -9.65
CA ILE A 149 -15.97 14.68 -8.53
C ILE A 149 -15.10 15.04 -7.33
N LYS A 150 -15.72 15.51 -6.24
CA LYS A 150 -15.02 15.93 -5.02
C LYS A 150 -15.68 15.33 -3.77
N PRO A 151 -14.93 15.13 -2.67
CA PRO A 151 -15.55 14.90 -1.38
C PRO A 151 -16.42 16.08 -0.99
N ALA A 152 -17.58 15.81 -0.40
CA ALA A 152 -18.41 16.82 0.23
C ALA A 152 -17.72 17.33 1.50
N ASP A 153 -17.88 18.63 1.80
CA ASP A 153 -17.39 19.26 3.04
C ASP A 153 -17.92 18.56 4.30
N LYS A 154 -19.12 17.97 4.23
CA LYS A 154 -19.79 17.30 5.35
C LYS A 154 -20.31 15.92 4.96
N GLY A 155 -20.21 14.97 5.89
CA GLY A 155 -20.93 13.69 5.81
C GLY A 155 -20.30 12.59 4.93
N GLY A 156 -19.04 12.73 4.51
CA GLY A 156 -18.31 11.66 3.79
C GLY A 156 -18.89 11.32 2.41
N ALA A 157 -19.71 12.20 1.85
CA ALA A 157 -20.36 12.04 0.56
C ALA A 157 -19.45 12.43 -0.61
N PHE A 158 -19.79 12.00 -1.82
CA PHE A 158 -19.24 12.56 -3.06
C PHE A 158 -20.21 13.57 -3.66
N VAL A 159 -19.67 14.69 -4.12
CA VAL A 159 -20.40 15.66 -4.96
C VAL A 159 -19.90 15.54 -6.39
N VAL A 160 -20.83 15.39 -7.33
CA VAL A 160 -20.58 15.44 -8.76
C VAL A 160 -21.19 16.72 -9.32
N MET A 161 -20.36 17.59 -9.91
CA MET A 161 -20.74 18.91 -10.43
C MET A 161 -20.23 19.09 -11.87
N ASN A 162 -20.75 20.06 -12.64
CA ASN A 162 -20.19 20.32 -13.95
C ASN A 162 -18.83 21.02 -13.80
N THR A 163 -17.96 20.86 -14.80
CA THR A 163 -16.66 21.56 -14.83
C THR A 163 -16.80 23.05 -15.16
N ALA A 164 -17.86 23.42 -15.87
CA ALA A 164 -18.11 24.79 -16.33
C ALA A 164 -18.82 25.69 -15.29
N ASP A 165 -19.15 25.13 -14.11
CA ASP A 165 -19.74 25.86 -12.98
C ASP A 165 -18.64 26.49 -12.12
#